data_AF-A0A1Q8ATF0-F1
#
_entry.id   AF-A0A1Q8ATF0-F1
#
_cell.length_a   1.000
_cell.length_b   1.000
_cell.length_c   1.000
_cell.angle_alpha   90.00
_cell.angle_beta   90.00
_cell.angle_gamma   90.00
#
_symmetry.space_group_name_H-M   'P 1'
#
loop_
_entity.id
_entity.type
_entity.pdbx_description
1 polymer ?
#
loop_
_entity_poly.entity_id
_entity_poly.type
_entity_poly.pdbx_seq_one_letter_code
_entity_poly.pdbx_strand_id
1 'polypeptide(L)' 'MTVSKEAPESKFAYVVVAARRARQLMAGAPPIVDHPHSQKPTRVAMEELNQGVLEYDLAEIPQPDDDKDGKRRKG' A
#
# COMPACT_ATOMS: atom_id res chain seq x y z
N MET A 1 5.14 -9.57 -13.77
CA MET A 1 4.97 -8.29 -13.07
C MET A 1 3.51 -7.94 -13.14
N THR A 2 2.75 -8.29 -12.11
CA THR A 2 1.34 -7.95 -12.00
C THR A 2 1.27 -6.55 -11.40
N VAL A 3 0.96 -5.56 -12.24
CA VAL A 3 0.76 -4.18 -11.77
C VAL A 3 -0.63 -4.05 -11.17
N SER A 4 -0.69 -3.64 -9.90
CA SER A 4 -1.94 -3.40 -9.17
C SER A 4 -2.14 -1.91 -8.96
N LYS A 5 -3.39 -1.48 -9.00
CA LYS A 5 -3.81 -0.08 -8.78
C LYS A 5 -4.60 0.10 -7.48
N GLU A 6 -5.25 -0.95 -7.02
CA GLU A 6 -6.12 -0.91 -5.84
C GLU A 6 -5.28 -0.88 -4.56
N ALA A 7 -5.78 -0.23 -3.52
CA ALA A 7 -5.08 -0.23 -2.23
C ALA A 7 -4.97 -1.67 -1.68
N PRO A 8 -3.78 -2.14 -1.27
CA PRO A 8 -3.62 -3.50 -0.78
C PRO A 8 -4.34 -3.69 0.57
N GLU A 9 -5.00 -4.84 0.73
CA GLU A 9 -5.73 -5.18 1.97
C GLU A 9 -4.80 -5.33 3.19
N SER A 10 -3.56 -5.77 2.95
CA SER A 10 -2.53 -5.85 3.99
C SER A 10 -2.07 -4.45 4.39
N LYS A 11 -2.34 -4.09 5.66
CA LYS A 11 -1.87 -2.82 6.26
C LYS A 11 -0.36 -2.64 6.14
N PHE A 12 0.41 -3.72 6.22
CA PHE A 12 1.86 -3.67 6.03
C PHE A 12 2.23 -3.32 4.60
N ALA A 13 1.62 -3.99 3.63
CA ALA A 13 1.83 -3.69 2.21
C ALA A 13 1.42 -2.25 1.87
N TYR A 14 0.28 -1.79 2.41
CA TYR A 14 -0.21 -0.42 2.25
C TYR A 14 0.82 0.60 2.71
N VAL A 15 1.37 0.44 3.92
CA VAL A 15 2.39 1.34 4.47
C VAL A 15 3.66 1.32 3.60
N VAL A 16 4.09 0.16 3.13
CA VAL A 16 5.29 0.02 2.28
C VAL A 16 5.09 0.72 0.93
N VAL A 17 3.96 0.51 0.27
CA VAL A 17 3.63 1.14 -1.02
C VAL A 17 3.54 2.66 -0.85
N ALA A 18 2.76 3.14 0.13
CA ALA A 18 2.60 4.56 0.40
C ALA A 18 3.94 5.24 0.76
N ALA A 19 4.80 4.59 1.57
CA ALA A 19 6.11 5.12 1.92
C ALA A 19 7.05 5.19 0.70
N ARG A 20 7.03 4.17 -0.16
CA ARG A 20 7.81 4.18 -1.40
C ARG A 20 7.40 5.32 -2.31
N ARG A 21 6.09 5.54 -2.49
CA ARG A 21 5.58 6.65 -3.28
C ARG A 21 5.88 8.01 -2.65
N ALA A 22 5.73 8.16 -1.34
CA ALA A 22 6.08 9.38 -0.63
C ALA A 22 7.56 9.78 -0.85
N ARG A 23 8.48 8.81 -0.92
CA ARG A 23 9.89 9.08 -1.26
C ARG A 23 10.07 9.63 -2.67
N GLN A 24 9.29 9.17 -3.64
CA GLN A 24 9.32 9.72 -5.00
C GLN A 24 8.88 11.18 -5.00
N LEU A 25 7.79 11.49 -4.29
CA LEU A 25 7.29 12.86 -4.14
C LEU A 25 8.33 13.77 -3.46
N MET A 26 8.98 13.28 -2.39
CA MET A 26 10.07 14.00 -1.74
C MET A 26 11.29 14.21 -2.64
N ALA A 27 11.53 13.31 -3.59
CA ALA A 27 12.57 13.43 -4.60
C ALA A 27 12.19 14.36 -5.77
N GLY A 28 11.01 14.99 -5.72
CA GLY A 28 10.53 15.93 -6.74
C GLY A 28 9.68 15.30 -7.84
N ALA A 29 9.26 14.04 -7.71
CA ALA A 29 8.28 13.47 -8.63
C ALA A 29 6.94 14.23 -8.52
N PRO A 30 6.25 14.48 -9.64
CA PRO A 30 4.96 15.15 -9.61
C PRO A 30 3.90 14.27 -8.95
N PRO A 31 2.98 14.86 -8.16
CA PRO A 31 1.72 14.22 -7.78
C PRO A 31 0.91 13.81 -9.01
N ILE A 32 0.25 12.65 -8.95
CA ILE A 32 -0.68 12.15 -9.98
C ILE A 32 -2.08 12.76 -9.76
N VAL A 33 -2.41 13.08 -8.51
CA VAL A 33 -3.65 13.78 -8.16
C VAL A 33 -3.52 15.28 -8.42
N ASP A 34 -4.49 15.88 -9.09
CA ASP A 34 -4.45 17.29 -9.51
C ASP A 34 -4.57 18.27 -8.32
N HIS A 35 -5.38 17.92 -7.31
CA HIS A 35 -5.66 18.78 -6.17
C HIS A 35 -5.54 18.01 -4.85
N PRO A 36 -4.32 17.65 -4.42
CA PRO A 36 -4.14 16.92 -3.18
C PRO A 36 -4.66 17.74 -1.98
N HIS A 37 -5.39 17.08 -1.09
CA HIS A 37 -5.91 17.73 0.12
C HIS A 37 -4.81 18.20 1.09
N SER A 38 -3.57 17.72 0.92
CA SER A 38 -2.44 18.08 1.76
C SER A 38 -1.15 18.11 0.96
N GLN A 39 -0.25 19.02 1.32
CA GLN A 39 1.11 19.10 0.75
C GLN A 39 2.09 18.12 1.39
N LYS A 40 1.66 17.35 2.39
CA LYS A 40 2.53 16.33 3.02
C LYS A 40 2.68 15.14 2.07
N PRO A 41 3.90 14.76 1.67
CA PRO A 41 4.12 13.73 0.63
C PRO A 41 3.49 12.38 1.00
N THR A 42 3.53 12.01 2.27
CA THR A 42 2.87 10.78 2.75
C THR A 42 1.36 10.82 2.58
N ARG A 43 0.72 11.98 2.77
CA ARG A 43 -0.74 12.11 2.57
C ARG A 43 -1.10 12.05 1.09
N VAL A 44 -0.33 12.73 0.24
CA VAL A 44 -0.50 12.66 -1.22
C VAL A 44 -0.37 11.22 -1.71
N ALA A 45 0.65 10.50 -1.26
CA ALA A 45 0.84 9.09 -1.62
C ALA A 45 -0.33 8.18 -1.18
N MET A 46 -0.87 8.40 0.02
CA MET A 46 -2.06 7.68 0.50
C MET A 46 -3.30 8.04 -0.33
N GLU A 47 -3.45 9.30 -0.70
CA GLU A 47 -4.56 9.78 -1.53
C GLU A 47 -4.52 9.17 -2.93
N GLU A 48 -3.36 9.17 -3.59
CA GLU A 48 -3.16 8.53 -4.89
C GLU A 48 -3.43 7.01 -4.85
N LEU A 49 -3.03 6.35 -3.76
CA LEU A 49 -3.27 4.92 -3.56
C LEU A 49 -4.77 4.63 -3.33
N ASN A 50 -5.46 5.46 -2.56
CA ASN A 50 -6.90 5.32 -2.30
C ASN A 50 -7.77 5.67 -3.52
N GLN A 51 -7.31 6.59 -4.37
CA GLN A 51 -7.98 6.92 -5.64
C GLN A 51 -7.72 5.88 -6.74
N GLY A 52 -6.82 4.91 -6.50
CA GLY A 52 -6.48 3.87 -7.48
C GLY A 52 -5.72 4.40 -8.70
N VAL A 53 -5.10 5.57 -8.59
CA VAL A 53 -4.32 6.19 -9.68
C VAL A 53 -2.84 5.81 -9.61
N LEU A 54 -2.38 5.28 -8.48
CA LEU A 54 -1.02 4.83 -8.26
C LEU A 54 -0.84 3.37 -8.67
N GLU A 55 -0.01 3.12 -9.67
CA GLU A 55 0.42 1.77 -10.04
C GLU A 55 1.59 1.30 -9.17
N TYR A 56 1.50 0.06 -8.66
CA TYR A 56 2.59 -0.56 -7.92
C TYR A 56 2.71 -2.06 -8.23
N ASP A 57 3.89 -2.62 -7.97
CA ASP A 57 4.17 -4.05 -8.03
C ASP A 57 4.59 -4.50 -6.63
N LEU A 58 3.79 -5.40 -6.03
CA LEU A 58 4.16 -6.12 -4.81
C LEU A 58 4.69 -7.48 -5.25
N ALA A 59 5.94 -7.78 -4.90
CA ALA A 59 6.41 -9.15 -4.98
C ALA A 59 5.48 -10.03 -4.15
N GLU A 60 5.05 -11.16 -4.70
CA GLU A 60 4.21 -12.13 -4.00
C GLU A 60 4.91 -12.54 -2.70
N ILE A 61 4.38 -12.04 -1.58
CA ILE A 61 4.78 -12.51 -0.27
C ILE A 61 4.05 -13.85 -0.14
N PRO A 62 4.75 -14.99 0.02
CA PRO A 62 4.08 -16.25 0.29
C PRO A 62 3.23 -16.04 1.55
N GLN A 63 1.92 -16.08 1.36
CA GLN A 63 0.96 -15.94 2.44
C GLN A 63 1.20 -17.15 3.35
N PRO A 64 1.60 -16.96 4.61
CA PRO A 64 1.68 -18.10 5.52
C PRO A 64 0.28 -18.68 5.57
N ASP A 65 0.15 -19.97 5.25
CA ASP A 65 -1.11 -20.70 5.36
C ASP A 65 -1.69 -20.41 6.75
N ASP A 66 -2.92 -19.89 6.79
CA ASP A 66 -3.65 -19.72 8.03
C ASP A 66 -3.80 -21.11 8.66
N ASP A 67 -2.90 -21.47 9.59
CA ASP A 67 -3.04 -22.60 10.49
C ASP A 67 -4.30 -22.37 11.36
N LYS A 68 -5.45 -22.77 10.80
CA LYS A 68 -6.66 -23.05 11.55
C LYS A 68 -6.41 -24.25 12.48
N ASP A 69 -5.74 -24.06 13.61
CA ASP A 69 -5.90 -24.99 14.73
C ASP A 69 -5.69 -24.31 16.10
N GLY A 70 -6.62 -23.42 16.44
CA GLY A 70 -6.81 -22.95 17.82
C GLY A 70 -7.85 -23.75 18.61
N LYS A 71 -8.34 -24.88 18.09
CA LYS A 71 -9.42 -25.66 18.71
C LYS A 71 -8.89 -26.92 19.37
N ARG A 72 -8.09 -26.81 20.43
CA ARG A 72 -7.89 -27.88 21.44
C ARG A 72 -6.89 -27.50 22.54
N ARG A 73 -7.35 -27.01 23.68
CA ARG A 73 -6.88 -27.39 25.04
C ARG A 73 -8.07 -27.15 26.00
N LYS A 74 -8.93 -28.15 26.24
CA LYS A 74 -8.91 -29.11 27.39
C LYS A 74 -8.99 -28.32 28.72
N GLY A 75 -10.08 -28.37 29.49
CA GLY A 75 -10.72 -29.58 30.03
C GLY A 75 -10.20 -29.75 31.45
#